data_AF-A0A7S4RBH6-F1
#
_entry.id   AF-A0A7S4RBH6-F1
#
_cell.length_a   1.000
_cell.length_b   1.000
_cell.length_c   1.000
_cell.angle_alpha   90.00
_cell.angle_beta   90.00
_cell.angle_gamma   90.00
#
_symmetry.space_group_name_H-M   'P 1'
#
loop_
_entity.id
_entity.type
_entity.pdbx_description
1 polymer ?
#
loop_
_entity_poly.entity_id
_entity_poly.type
_entity_poly.pdbx_seq_one_letter_code
_entity_poly.pdbx_strand_id
1 'polypeptide(L)'
;LASCSYVLCEFQDFKGAEYIGGLSMGILEKLKAQEHLSQVYICTFGGIFGWIRNFRLNLENLLLGYQVGMQTGDIQHAMFNASSYINNSFISGLNLREVEKNIEKFGKEMIEYNQKAVYKYTLPVKQAVSDLIRSIQDPLVIAQNSVVQNALLQQVVEDNSPFIVCDICVFSGIVAYIYSRYELAAALVQKRYELEKNMSRTRLKWGVTAFYDGLIFLAMAHNSSEFEWSSKISNVMSNVKKFEQIGKSNNEHKLLLLNAEIKSRMGEKD
;
A
#
# COMPACT_ATOMS: atom_id res chain seq x y z
N LEU A 1 15.93 -16.34 -8.39
CA LEU A 1 16.48 -14.96 -8.36
C LEU A 1 15.40 -13.94 -8.02
N ALA A 2 14.27 -13.88 -8.73
CA ALA A 2 13.19 -12.94 -8.42
C ALA A 2 12.60 -13.10 -7.00
N SER A 3 12.52 -14.31 -6.45
CA SER A 3 12.16 -14.51 -5.04
C SER A 3 13.21 -13.97 -4.07
N CYS A 4 14.49 -14.04 -4.41
CA CYS A 4 15.59 -13.52 -3.60
C CYS A 4 15.55 -11.99 -3.49
N SER A 5 15.15 -11.29 -4.57
CA SER A 5 15.00 -9.84 -4.52
C SER A 5 13.90 -9.40 -3.56
N TYR A 6 12.82 -10.19 -3.43
CA TYR A 6 11.78 -9.95 -2.43
C TYR A 6 12.30 -10.10 -1.00
N VAL A 7 13.15 -11.11 -0.75
CA VAL A 7 13.81 -11.32 0.56
C VAL A 7 14.78 -10.19 0.89
N LEU A 8 15.54 -9.67 -0.08
CA LEU A 8 16.45 -8.53 0.16
C LEU A 8 15.71 -7.27 0.63
N CYS A 9 14.47 -7.07 0.19
CA CYS A 9 13.62 -6.01 0.74
C CYS A 9 13.26 -6.23 2.22
N GLU A 10 13.13 -7.46 2.72
CA GLU A 10 12.93 -7.74 4.17
C GLU A 10 14.09 -7.21 5.00
N PHE A 11 15.30 -7.39 4.47
CA PHE A 11 16.54 -6.91 5.07
C PHE A 11 16.85 -5.45 4.76
N GLN A 12 15.93 -4.74 4.07
CA GLN A 12 16.07 -3.34 3.67
C GLN A 12 17.27 -3.07 2.73
N ASP A 13 17.74 -4.10 2.04
CA ASP A 13 18.71 -3.96 0.96
C ASP A 13 17.99 -3.69 -0.37
N PHE A 14 17.51 -2.45 -0.52
CA PHE A 14 16.78 -2.02 -1.70
C PHE A 14 17.65 -1.97 -2.96
N LYS A 15 18.94 -1.67 -2.82
CA LYS A 15 19.88 -1.64 -3.96
C LYS A 15 20.15 -3.05 -4.48
N GLY A 16 20.39 -4.00 -3.59
CA GLY A 16 20.52 -5.41 -3.94
C GLY A 16 19.22 -5.96 -4.53
N ALA A 17 18.07 -5.61 -3.95
CA ALA A 17 16.77 -6.00 -4.47
C ALA A 17 16.53 -5.46 -5.90
N GLU A 18 16.85 -4.19 -6.18
CA GLU A 18 16.76 -3.61 -7.52
C GLU A 18 17.67 -4.35 -8.52
N TYR A 19 18.93 -4.56 -8.14
CA TYR A 19 19.90 -5.25 -8.97
C TYR A 19 19.45 -6.68 -9.34
N ILE A 20 19.02 -7.47 -8.35
CA ILE A 20 18.57 -8.86 -8.57
C ILE A 20 17.24 -8.90 -9.34
N GLY A 21 16.34 -7.94 -9.11
CA GLY A 21 15.12 -7.78 -9.89
C GLY A 21 15.42 -7.51 -11.37
N GLY A 22 16.32 -6.56 -11.63
CA GLY A 22 16.82 -6.23 -12.97
C GLY A 22 17.48 -7.43 -13.67
N LEU A 23 18.34 -8.16 -12.96
CA LEU A 23 19.00 -9.36 -13.47
C LEU A 23 17.99 -10.46 -13.82
N SER A 24 16.97 -10.66 -12.98
CA SER A 24 15.93 -11.65 -13.21
C SER A 24 15.14 -11.36 -14.49
N MET A 25 14.82 -10.09 -14.75
CA MET A 25 14.18 -9.68 -16.01
C MET A 25 15.09 -9.84 -17.22
N GLY A 26 16.38 -9.52 -17.10
CA GLY A 26 17.34 -9.73 -18.19
C GLY A 26 17.54 -11.20 -18.57
N ILE A 27 17.52 -12.10 -17.58
CA ILE A 27 17.57 -13.56 -17.80
C ILE A 27 16.30 -14.04 -18.50
N LEU A 28 15.13 -13.57 -18.04
CA LEU A 28 13.84 -13.89 -18.64
C LEU A 28 13.81 -13.55 -20.14
N GLU A 29 14.28 -12.35 -20.50
CA GLU A 29 14.35 -11.89 -21.88
C GLU A 29 15.34 -12.72 -22.71
N LYS A 30 16.55 -12.95 -22.19
CA LYS A 30 17.59 -13.71 -22.90
C LYS A 30 17.20 -15.15 -23.18
N LEU A 31 16.50 -15.80 -22.24
CA LEU A 31 16.04 -17.18 -22.38
C LEU A 31 14.69 -17.30 -23.08
N LYS A 32 14.01 -16.17 -23.37
CA LYS A 32 12.65 -16.12 -23.95
C LYS A 32 11.63 -16.96 -23.16
N ALA A 33 11.81 -17.07 -21.85
CA ALA A 33 11.02 -17.93 -20.97
C ALA A 33 9.75 -17.23 -20.47
N GLN A 34 8.84 -16.87 -21.40
CA GLN A 34 7.63 -16.08 -21.10
C GLN A 34 6.71 -16.74 -20.04
N GLU A 35 6.76 -18.06 -19.91
CA GLU A 35 6.05 -18.83 -18.88
C GLU A 35 6.39 -18.40 -17.45
N HIS A 36 7.57 -17.82 -17.22
CA HIS A 36 8.00 -17.32 -15.91
C HIS A 36 7.80 -15.82 -15.71
N LEU A 37 7.30 -15.11 -16.73
CA LEU A 37 7.20 -13.65 -16.70
C LEU A 37 6.29 -13.19 -15.56
N SER A 38 5.10 -13.79 -15.44
CA SER A 38 4.12 -13.43 -14.41
C SER A 38 4.73 -13.47 -13.01
N GLN A 39 5.43 -14.57 -12.69
CA GLN A 39 6.16 -14.76 -11.42
C GLN A 39 7.28 -13.72 -11.23
N VAL A 40 8.12 -13.50 -12.23
CA VAL A 40 9.22 -12.52 -12.13
C VAL A 40 8.66 -11.11 -11.91
N TYR A 41 7.56 -10.78 -12.57
CA TYR A 41 6.95 -9.47 -12.54
C TYR A 41 6.29 -9.17 -11.20
N ILE A 42 5.55 -10.12 -10.61
CA ILE A 42 4.96 -9.88 -9.29
C ILE A 42 6.05 -9.68 -8.22
N CYS A 43 7.11 -10.49 -8.26
CA CYS A 43 8.22 -10.36 -7.32
C CYS A 43 8.97 -9.03 -7.48
N THR A 44 9.09 -8.52 -8.71
CA THR A 44 9.84 -7.30 -9.02
C THR A 44 8.97 -6.05 -8.85
N PHE A 45 7.85 -5.98 -9.55
CA PHE A 45 6.98 -4.79 -9.59
C PHE A 45 5.99 -4.72 -8.44
N GLY A 46 5.46 -5.86 -7.98
CA GLY A 46 4.54 -5.89 -6.85
C GLY A 46 5.23 -5.74 -5.49
N GLY A 47 6.47 -6.24 -5.38
CA GLY A 47 7.21 -6.28 -4.12
C GLY A 47 8.31 -5.24 -3.95
N ILE A 48 8.92 -4.70 -5.03
CA ILE A 48 10.20 -3.98 -4.94
C ILE A 48 10.11 -2.61 -5.62
N PHE A 49 9.66 -2.56 -6.87
CA PHE A 49 9.78 -1.34 -7.66
C PHE A 49 8.75 -0.29 -7.27
N GLY A 50 7.67 -0.64 -6.55
CA GLY A 50 6.82 0.36 -5.91
C GLY A 50 7.59 1.27 -4.94
N TRP A 51 8.66 0.78 -4.32
CA TRP A 51 9.46 1.55 -3.36
C TRP A 51 10.51 2.44 -4.02
N ILE A 52 11.05 1.99 -5.15
CA ILE A 52 12.25 2.54 -5.78
C ILE A 52 11.90 3.39 -7.00
N ARG A 53 10.84 3.02 -7.72
CA ARG A 53 10.42 3.60 -9.01
C ARG A 53 8.99 4.08 -8.96
N ASN A 54 8.63 4.98 -9.88
CA ASN A 54 7.30 5.56 -9.92
C ASN A 54 6.19 4.49 -9.95
N PHE A 55 5.26 4.52 -8.98
CA PHE A 55 4.17 3.55 -8.89
C PHE A 55 3.34 3.46 -10.17
N ARG A 56 3.11 4.57 -10.86
CA ARG A 56 2.32 4.64 -12.09
C ARG A 56 3.01 3.93 -13.26
N LEU A 57 4.34 3.99 -13.32
CA LEU A 57 5.12 3.26 -14.34
C LEU A 57 5.13 1.74 -14.09
N ASN A 58 4.84 1.30 -12.85
CA ASN A 58 4.77 -0.12 -12.51
C ASN A 58 3.40 -0.74 -12.79
N LEU A 59 2.34 0.06 -12.95
CA LEU A 59 0.98 -0.43 -13.20
C LEU A 59 0.88 -1.22 -14.50
N GLU A 60 1.47 -0.70 -15.58
CA GLU A 60 1.48 -1.39 -16.89
C GLU A 60 2.23 -2.72 -16.83
N ASN A 61 3.35 -2.76 -16.10
CA ASN A 61 4.08 -4.01 -15.89
C ASN A 61 3.24 -5.03 -15.12
N LEU A 62 2.55 -4.63 -14.04
CA LEU A 62 1.66 -5.54 -13.31
C LEU A 62 0.53 -6.07 -14.20
N LEU A 63 -0.05 -5.24 -15.08
CA LEU A 63 -1.03 -5.71 -16.06
C LEU A 63 -0.44 -6.70 -17.05
N LEU A 64 0.78 -6.46 -17.55
CA LEU A 64 1.46 -7.38 -18.44
C LEU A 64 1.74 -8.72 -17.75
N GLY A 65 2.21 -8.69 -16.50
CA GLY A 65 2.41 -9.89 -15.68
C GLY A 65 1.12 -10.70 -15.52
N TYR A 66 0.00 -10.02 -15.25
CA TYR A 66 -1.33 -10.65 -15.23
C TYR A 66 -1.68 -11.26 -16.59
N GLN A 67 -1.57 -10.51 -17.70
CA GLN A 67 -1.96 -10.97 -19.04
C GLN A 67 -1.16 -12.20 -19.47
N VAL A 68 0.16 -12.17 -19.31
CA VAL A 68 1.03 -13.29 -19.67
C VAL A 68 0.75 -14.50 -18.79
N GLY A 69 0.57 -14.31 -17.47
CA GLY A 69 0.20 -15.41 -16.58
C GLY A 69 -1.13 -16.07 -16.95
N MET A 70 -2.12 -15.29 -17.39
CA MET A 70 -3.37 -15.83 -17.91
C MET A 70 -3.16 -16.64 -19.21
N GLN A 71 -2.30 -16.16 -20.11
CA GLN A 71 -1.98 -16.83 -21.38
C GLN A 71 -1.19 -18.12 -21.20
N THR A 72 -0.27 -18.15 -20.23
CA THR A 72 0.64 -19.29 -19.99
C THR A 72 0.09 -20.29 -18.98
N GLY A 73 -1.05 -19.99 -18.35
CA GLY A 73 -1.66 -20.84 -17.32
C GLY A 73 -1.08 -20.64 -15.92
N ASP A 74 -0.20 -19.66 -15.70
CA ASP A 74 0.29 -19.25 -14.38
C ASP A 74 -0.75 -18.37 -13.65
N ILE A 75 -1.89 -19.00 -13.33
CA ILE A 75 -3.07 -18.35 -12.75
C ILE A 75 -2.76 -17.73 -11.39
N GLN A 76 -1.93 -18.40 -10.57
CA GLN A 76 -1.63 -17.91 -9.22
C GLN A 76 -0.88 -16.57 -9.28
N HIS A 77 0.21 -16.49 -10.04
CA HIS A 77 0.95 -15.23 -10.15
C HIS A 77 0.17 -14.19 -10.96
N ALA A 78 -0.68 -14.59 -11.91
CA ALA A 78 -1.56 -13.67 -12.61
C ALA A 78 -2.50 -12.94 -11.63
N MET A 79 -3.14 -13.68 -10.72
CA MET A 79 -4.02 -13.08 -9.72
C MET A 79 -3.26 -12.23 -8.71
N PHE A 80 -2.03 -12.60 -8.32
CA PHE A 80 -1.23 -11.71 -7.48
C PHE A 80 -0.86 -10.41 -8.20
N ASN A 81 -0.50 -10.46 -9.49
CA ASN A 81 -0.26 -9.26 -10.30
C ASN A 81 -1.50 -8.36 -10.34
N ALA A 82 -2.69 -8.92 -10.57
CA ALA A 82 -3.95 -8.18 -10.55
C ALA A 82 -4.25 -7.55 -9.17
N SER A 83 -4.01 -8.29 -8.08
CA SER A 83 -4.19 -7.79 -6.71
C SER A 83 -3.23 -6.63 -6.38
N SER A 84 -1.96 -6.75 -6.78
CA SER A 84 -0.97 -5.68 -6.66
C SER A 84 -1.33 -4.47 -7.52
N TYR A 85 -1.86 -4.69 -8.73
CA TYR A 85 -2.33 -3.62 -9.61
C TYR A 85 -3.45 -2.81 -8.95
N ILE A 86 -4.47 -3.47 -8.38
CA ILE A 86 -5.56 -2.81 -7.64
C ILE A 86 -5.01 -1.95 -6.50
N ASN A 87 -4.16 -2.53 -5.66
CA ASN A 87 -3.54 -1.83 -4.53
C ASN A 87 -2.75 -0.60 -4.97
N ASN A 88 -1.92 -0.75 -6.00
CA ASN A 88 -1.08 0.33 -6.50
C ASN A 88 -1.88 1.40 -7.23
N SER A 89 -3.00 1.04 -7.87
CA SER A 89 -3.88 1.99 -8.55
C SER A 89 -4.48 2.99 -7.56
N PHE A 90 -4.96 2.49 -6.41
CA PHE A 90 -5.46 3.35 -5.34
C PHE A 90 -4.37 4.28 -4.80
N ILE A 91 -3.20 3.71 -4.46
CA ILE A 91 -2.10 4.43 -3.83
C ILE A 91 -1.49 5.51 -4.75
N SER A 92 -1.50 5.27 -6.06
CA SER A 92 -1.00 6.23 -7.05
C SER A 92 -2.01 7.31 -7.42
N GLY A 93 -3.22 7.29 -6.83
CA GLY A 93 -4.23 8.32 -7.04
C GLY A 93 -4.95 8.20 -8.38
N LEU A 94 -5.08 6.99 -8.95
CA LEU A 94 -5.96 6.79 -10.10
C LEU A 94 -7.41 7.15 -9.75
N ASN A 95 -8.20 7.46 -10.78
CA ASN A 95 -9.61 7.80 -10.61
C ASN A 95 -10.35 6.68 -9.86
N LEU A 96 -11.05 7.02 -8.77
CA LEU A 96 -11.70 6.03 -7.90
C LEU A 96 -12.69 5.12 -8.64
N ARG A 97 -13.42 5.63 -9.64
CA ARG A 97 -14.36 4.81 -10.45
C ARG A 97 -13.63 3.83 -11.36
N GLU A 98 -12.44 4.21 -11.83
CA GLU A 98 -11.59 3.30 -12.59
C GLU A 98 -11.04 2.19 -11.68
N VAL A 99 -10.62 2.54 -10.46
CA VAL A 99 -10.17 1.56 -9.47
C VAL A 99 -11.31 0.61 -9.10
N GLU A 100 -12.53 1.11 -8.86
CA GLU A 100 -13.74 0.32 -8.59
C GLU A 100 -14.01 -0.70 -9.71
N LYS A 101 -14.00 -0.26 -10.97
CA LYS A 101 -14.16 -1.14 -12.13
C LYS A 101 -13.09 -2.22 -12.20
N ASN A 102 -11.83 -1.88 -11.89
CA ASN A 102 -10.73 -2.85 -11.88
C ASN A 102 -10.89 -3.87 -10.74
N ILE A 103 -11.34 -3.44 -9.56
CA ILE A 103 -11.67 -4.33 -8.44
C ILE A 103 -12.76 -5.32 -8.83
N GLU A 104 -13.84 -4.85 -9.45
CA GLU A 104 -14.95 -5.71 -9.88
C GLU A 104 -14.49 -6.74 -10.91
N LYS A 105 -13.77 -6.30 -11.94
CA LYS A 105 -13.26 -7.17 -13.01
C LYS A 105 -12.36 -8.26 -12.44
N PHE A 106 -11.24 -7.87 -11.82
CA PHE A 106 -10.26 -8.84 -11.35
C PHE A 106 -10.77 -9.64 -10.15
N GLY A 107 -11.62 -9.06 -9.30
CA GLY A 107 -12.25 -9.77 -8.20
C GLY A 107 -13.15 -10.90 -8.68
N LYS A 108 -13.93 -10.68 -9.74
CA LYS A 108 -14.73 -11.74 -10.37
C LYS A 108 -13.84 -12.86 -10.90
N GLU A 109 -12.79 -12.52 -11.63
CA GLU A 109 -11.84 -13.51 -12.16
C GLU A 109 -11.15 -14.30 -11.03
N MET A 110 -10.70 -13.65 -9.96
CA MET A 110 -10.11 -14.35 -8.81
C MET A 110 -11.06 -15.37 -8.20
N ILE A 111 -12.37 -15.11 -8.17
CA ILE A 111 -13.37 -16.07 -7.68
C ILE A 111 -13.55 -17.22 -8.68
N GLU A 112 -13.68 -16.91 -9.97
CA GLU A 112 -13.86 -17.89 -11.05
C GLU A 112 -12.68 -18.89 -11.13
N TYR A 113 -11.45 -18.41 -10.94
CA TYR A 113 -10.23 -19.22 -10.91
C TYR A 113 -9.91 -19.81 -9.53
N ASN A 114 -10.85 -19.78 -8.58
CA ASN A 114 -10.71 -20.30 -7.23
C ASN A 114 -9.54 -19.70 -6.42
N GLN A 115 -9.10 -18.49 -6.76
CA GLN A 115 -8.06 -17.71 -6.07
C GLN A 115 -8.65 -16.83 -4.95
N LYS A 116 -9.51 -17.43 -4.12
CA LYS A 116 -10.21 -16.72 -3.02
C LYS A 116 -9.25 -16.09 -2.01
N ALA A 117 -8.12 -16.74 -1.73
CA ALA A 117 -7.09 -16.20 -0.84
C ALA A 117 -6.46 -14.92 -1.43
N VAL A 118 -6.25 -14.86 -2.74
CA VAL A 118 -5.72 -13.67 -3.42
C VAL A 118 -6.74 -12.53 -3.42
N TYR A 119 -8.02 -12.86 -3.66
CA TYR A 119 -9.13 -11.91 -3.58
C TYR A 119 -9.19 -11.19 -2.22
N LYS A 120 -8.93 -11.90 -1.11
CA LYS A 120 -8.92 -11.28 0.22
C LYS A 120 -7.95 -10.09 0.35
N TYR A 121 -6.83 -10.08 -0.37
CA TYR A 121 -5.88 -8.95 -0.38
C TYR A 121 -6.41 -7.70 -1.10
N THR A 122 -7.50 -7.81 -1.86
CA THR A 122 -8.13 -6.66 -2.54
C THR A 122 -9.20 -5.97 -1.70
N LEU A 123 -9.73 -6.68 -0.69
CA LEU A 123 -10.84 -6.22 0.14
C LEU A 123 -10.56 -4.90 0.89
N PRO A 124 -9.34 -4.66 1.44
CA PRO A 124 -9.05 -3.39 2.11
C PRO A 124 -9.20 -2.18 1.17
N VAL A 125 -8.70 -2.31 -0.07
CA VAL A 125 -8.81 -1.25 -1.09
C VAL A 125 -10.25 -1.12 -1.57
N LYS A 126 -10.95 -2.25 -1.78
CA LYS A 126 -12.38 -2.25 -2.14
C LYS A 126 -13.22 -1.47 -1.15
N GLN A 127 -12.99 -1.69 0.16
CA GLN A 127 -13.67 -0.95 1.21
C GLN A 127 -13.36 0.55 1.13
N ALA A 128 -12.07 0.90 1.06
CA ALA A 128 -11.66 2.30 1.01
C ALA A 128 -12.22 3.04 -0.22
N VAL A 129 -12.19 2.42 -1.41
CA VAL A 129 -12.78 2.98 -2.63
C VAL A 129 -14.28 3.17 -2.45
N SER A 130 -14.99 2.17 -1.92
CA SER A 130 -16.43 2.26 -1.68
C SER A 130 -16.79 3.39 -0.72
N ASP A 131 -16.03 3.55 0.37
CA ASP A 131 -16.26 4.61 1.35
C ASP A 131 -15.99 6.00 0.78
N LEU A 132 -14.93 6.16 -0.02
CA LEU A 132 -14.65 7.40 -0.71
C LEU A 132 -15.71 7.73 -1.78
N ILE A 133 -16.15 6.76 -2.59
CA ILE A 133 -17.17 7.00 -3.62
C ILE A 133 -18.53 7.33 -2.99
N ARG A 134 -18.94 6.60 -1.96
CA ARG A 134 -20.22 6.83 -1.27
C ARG A 134 -20.28 8.22 -0.65
N SER A 135 -19.18 8.70 -0.08
CA SER A 135 -19.11 10.05 0.48
C SER A 135 -19.36 11.18 -0.53
N ILE A 136 -18.95 10.98 -1.79
CA ILE A 136 -19.15 11.96 -2.86
C ILE A 136 -20.65 12.08 -3.15
N GLN A 137 -21.39 10.98 -2.94
CA GLN A 137 -22.83 10.93 -3.15
C GLN A 137 -23.61 11.43 -1.93
N ASP A 138 -23.13 11.13 -0.71
CA ASP A 138 -23.73 11.59 0.54
C ASP A 138 -22.65 11.83 1.63
N PRO A 139 -22.29 13.10 1.90
CA PRO A 139 -21.30 13.46 2.91
C PRO A 139 -21.67 13.05 4.34
N LEU A 140 -22.97 12.90 4.66
CA LEU A 140 -23.43 12.56 6.01
C LEU A 140 -23.25 11.07 6.33
N VAL A 141 -23.10 10.22 5.32
CA VAL A 141 -22.92 8.76 5.51
C VAL A 141 -21.61 8.43 6.22
N ILE A 142 -20.58 9.27 6.05
CA ILE A 142 -19.32 9.08 6.75
C ILE A 142 -19.53 9.23 8.26
N ALA A 143 -20.37 10.16 8.70
CA ALA A 143 -20.63 10.44 10.12
C ALA A 143 -21.08 9.18 10.89
N GLN A 144 -21.82 8.28 10.24
CA GLN A 144 -22.40 7.09 10.87
C GLN A 144 -21.65 5.80 10.55
N ASN A 145 -21.03 5.69 9.37
CA ASN A 145 -20.20 4.54 9.05
C ASN A 145 -18.83 4.71 9.69
N SER A 146 -18.66 4.11 10.86
CA SER A 146 -17.33 3.81 11.34
C SER A 146 -16.67 2.95 10.27
N VAL A 147 -15.53 3.41 9.78
CA VAL A 147 -14.59 2.73 8.87
C VAL A 147 -14.09 1.37 9.43
N VAL A 148 -14.71 0.89 10.52
CA VAL A 148 -14.34 -0.22 11.40
C VAL A 148 -15.54 -1.11 11.78
N GLN A 149 -16.80 -0.82 11.40
CA GLN A 149 -17.90 -1.77 11.63
C GLN A 149 -17.87 -2.86 10.55
N ASN A 150 -17.41 -4.08 10.83
CA ASN A 150 -17.90 -5.14 11.72
C ASN A 150 -18.29 -6.43 10.97
N ALA A 151 -17.72 -6.69 9.79
CA ALA A 151 -17.74 -8.02 9.17
C ALA A 151 -16.37 -8.40 8.62
N LEU A 152 -15.73 -7.51 7.86
CA LEU A 152 -14.41 -7.76 7.25
C LEU A 152 -13.30 -7.94 8.31
N LEU A 153 -13.28 -7.07 9.32
CA LEU A 153 -12.32 -7.15 10.43
C LEU A 153 -12.55 -8.38 11.31
N GLN A 154 -13.80 -8.76 11.56
CA GLN A 154 -14.12 -9.98 12.31
C GLN A 154 -13.70 -11.23 11.52
N GLN A 155 -14.06 -11.33 10.25
CA GLN A 155 -13.72 -12.46 9.39
C GLN A 155 -12.19 -12.61 9.20
N VAL A 156 -11.44 -11.51 9.07
CA VAL A 156 -9.98 -11.55 8.90
C VAL A 156 -9.26 -11.91 10.22
N VAL A 157 -9.82 -11.50 11.37
CA VAL A 157 -9.34 -11.92 12.69
C VAL A 157 -9.59 -13.43 12.88
N GLU A 158 -10.74 -13.94 12.45
CA GLU A 158 -11.06 -15.37 12.47
C GLU A 158 -10.18 -16.18 11.51
N ASP A 159 -9.83 -15.61 10.35
CA ASP A 159 -8.97 -16.24 9.33
C ASP A 159 -7.46 -16.19 9.67
N ASN A 160 -7.06 -15.59 10.80
CA ASN A 160 -5.66 -15.40 11.24
C ASN A 160 -4.75 -14.82 10.13
N SER A 161 -5.21 -13.78 9.42
CA SER A 161 -4.44 -13.13 8.35
C SER A 161 -3.95 -11.73 8.77
N PRO A 162 -2.85 -11.65 9.56
CA PRO A 162 -2.42 -10.40 10.18
C PRO A 162 -2.00 -9.33 9.15
N PHE A 163 -1.49 -9.74 7.98
CA PHE A 163 -1.17 -8.82 6.88
C PHE A 163 -2.40 -8.08 6.34
N ILE A 164 -3.53 -8.78 6.19
CA ILE A 164 -4.76 -8.16 5.69
C ILE A 164 -5.31 -7.17 6.72
N VAL A 165 -5.23 -7.49 8.02
CA VAL A 165 -5.60 -6.55 9.08
C VAL A 165 -4.73 -5.29 9.03
N CYS A 166 -3.43 -5.42 8.78
CA CYS A 166 -2.56 -4.26 8.59
C CYS A 166 -2.97 -3.42 7.38
N ASP A 167 -3.23 -4.04 6.22
CA ASP A 167 -3.71 -3.32 5.04
C ASP A 167 -5.04 -2.61 5.32
N ILE A 168 -5.98 -3.24 6.03
CA ILE A 168 -7.23 -2.59 6.49
C ILE A 168 -6.86 -1.35 7.31
N CYS A 169 -6.02 -1.47 8.34
CA CYS A 169 -5.64 -0.34 9.18
C CYS A 169 -5.01 0.81 8.37
N VAL A 170 -4.19 0.51 7.35
CA VAL A 170 -3.60 1.52 6.46
C VAL A 170 -4.67 2.23 5.65
N PHE A 171 -5.46 1.51 4.86
CA PHE A 171 -6.43 2.14 3.95
C PHE A 171 -7.58 2.82 4.70
N SER A 172 -8.08 2.18 5.77
CA SER A 172 -9.03 2.79 6.69
C SER A 172 -8.47 4.04 7.37
N GLY A 173 -7.18 4.03 7.76
CA GLY A 173 -6.52 5.18 8.35
C GLY A 173 -6.42 6.36 7.38
N ILE A 174 -6.10 6.09 6.11
CA ILE A 174 -6.10 7.10 5.03
C ILE A 174 -7.49 7.72 4.86
N VAL A 175 -8.53 6.89 4.76
CA VAL A 175 -9.92 7.36 4.62
C VAL A 175 -10.36 8.18 5.84
N ALA A 176 -10.05 7.71 7.05
CA ALA A 176 -10.35 8.43 8.28
C ALA A 176 -9.65 9.80 8.33
N TYR A 177 -8.37 9.86 7.93
CA TYR A 177 -7.62 11.11 7.84
C TYR A 177 -8.24 12.09 6.85
N ILE A 178 -8.62 11.63 5.64
CA ILE A 178 -9.26 12.47 4.61
C ILE A 178 -10.55 13.11 5.14
N TYR A 179 -11.30 12.40 5.98
CA TYR A 179 -12.52 12.92 6.61
C TYR A 179 -12.30 13.57 7.98
N SER A 180 -11.07 13.95 8.30
CA SER A 180 -10.71 14.62 9.56
C SER A 180 -11.10 13.84 10.82
N ARG A 181 -11.19 12.52 10.73
CA ARG A 181 -11.44 11.61 11.87
C ARG A 181 -10.11 11.18 12.49
N TYR A 182 -9.37 12.16 12.99
CA TYR A 182 -7.97 11.96 13.36
C TYR A 182 -7.78 10.99 14.52
N GLU A 183 -8.69 10.95 15.49
CA GLU A 183 -8.66 10.02 16.63
C GLU A 183 -8.81 8.57 16.15
N LEU A 184 -9.75 8.34 15.23
CA LEU A 184 -9.94 7.02 14.61
C LEU A 184 -8.72 6.63 13.78
N ALA A 185 -8.19 7.56 12.98
CA ALA A 185 -7.00 7.32 12.18
C ALA A 185 -5.79 6.95 13.06
N ALA A 186 -5.58 7.67 14.17
CA ALA A 186 -4.52 7.40 15.13
C ALA A 186 -4.68 6.04 15.83
N ALA A 187 -5.92 5.67 16.21
CA ALA A 187 -6.21 4.36 16.79
C ALA A 187 -5.90 3.21 15.81
N LEU A 188 -6.20 3.39 14.53
CA LEU A 188 -5.86 2.41 13.48
C LEU A 188 -4.35 2.29 13.27
N VAL A 189 -3.61 3.40 13.29
CA VAL A 189 -2.14 3.38 13.24
C VAL A 189 -1.55 2.63 14.43
N GLN A 190 -2.04 2.89 15.65
CA GLN A 190 -1.57 2.19 16.85
C GLN A 190 -1.86 0.69 16.77
N LYS A 191 -3.09 0.31 16.37
CA LYS A 191 -3.45 -1.10 16.18
C LYS A 191 -2.51 -1.78 15.17
N ARG A 192 -2.22 -1.11 14.07
CA ARG A 192 -1.27 -1.61 13.06
C ARG A 192 0.12 -1.82 13.65
N TYR A 193 0.68 -0.84 14.37
CA TYR A 193 1.98 -0.97 15.01
C TYR A 193 2.06 -2.14 16.01
N GLU A 194 1.01 -2.39 16.79
CA GLU A 194 0.97 -3.56 17.68
C GLU A 194 1.04 -4.89 16.92
N LEU A 195 0.31 -4.98 15.81
CA LEU A 195 0.32 -6.17 14.95
C LEU A 195 1.70 -6.35 14.29
N GLU A 196 2.33 -5.26 13.84
CA GLU A 196 3.61 -5.28 13.14
C GLU A 196 4.79 -5.76 14.00
N LYS A 197 4.72 -5.65 15.33
CA LYS A 197 5.80 -6.09 16.25
C LYS A 197 6.22 -7.55 16.04
N ASN A 198 5.29 -8.39 15.60
CA ASN A 198 5.49 -9.83 15.43
C ASN A 198 5.45 -10.27 13.94
N MET A 199 5.57 -9.36 12.98
CA MET A 199 5.45 -9.66 11.55
C MET A 199 6.75 -9.46 10.75
N SER A 200 6.81 -10.15 9.59
CA SER A 200 7.84 -9.89 8.58
C SER A 200 7.67 -8.48 7.96
N ARG A 201 8.81 -7.85 7.68
CA ARG A 201 8.93 -6.46 7.20
C ARG A 201 8.57 -6.27 5.72
N THR A 202 8.39 -7.34 4.94
CA THR A 202 8.28 -7.31 3.46
C THR A 202 7.04 -6.66 2.87
N ARG A 203 5.88 -6.77 3.52
CA ARG A 203 4.59 -6.32 2.96
C ARG A 203 4.19 -4.92 3.35
N LEU A 204 4.94 -4.35 4.26
CA LEU A 204 4.65 -3.06 4.83
C LEU A 204 4.84 -2.01 3.71
N LYS A 205 3.85 -1.13 3.53
CA LYS A 205 3.83 -0.13 2.45
C LYS A 205 4.49 1.20 2.84
N TRP A 206 5.77 1.17 3.23
CA TRP A 206 6.29 2.13 4.21
C TRP A 206 6.25 3.57 3.73
N GLY A 207 6.50 3.87 2.44
CA GLY A 207 6.55 5.26 1.98
C GLY A 207 5.21 5.99 2.09
N VAL A 208 4.13 5.36 1.64
CA VAL A 208 2.77 5.95 1.68
C VAL A 208 2.20 5.85 3.09
N THR A 209 2.40 4.70 3.74
CA THR A 209 1.96 4.47 5.12
C THR A 209 2.61 5.47 6.08
N ALA A 210 3.94 5.63 6.05
CA ALA A 210 4.65 6.57 6.91
C ALA A 210 4.24 8.01 6.63
N PHE A 211 4.01 8.38 5.37
CA PHE A 211 3.52 9.71 5.04
C PHE A 211 2.16 10.00 5.70
N TYR A 212 1.19 9.10 5.59
CA TYR A 212 -0.12 9.29 6.23
C TYR A 212 -0.05 9.18 7.75
N ASP A 213 0.78 8.29 8.32
CA ASP A 213 1.05 8.28 9.77
C ASP A 213 1.53 9.66 10.25
N GLY A 214 2.43 10.29 9.50
CA GLY A 214 2.98 11.61 9.81
C GLY A 214 1.89 12.68 9.81
N LEU A 215 1.06 12.69 8.77
CA LEU A 215 -0.09 13.60 8.68
C LEU A 215 -1.08 13.38 9.84
N ILE A 216 -1.36 12.12 10.20
CA ILE A 216 -2.24 11.77 11.32
C ILE A 216 -1.65 12.24 12.65
N PHE A 217 -0.36 11.99 12.90
CA PHE A 217 0.30 12.42 14.14
C PHE A 217 0.38 13.94 14.25
N LEU A 218 0.65 14.62 13.14
CA LEU A 218 0.59 16.08 13.08
C LEU A 218 -0.85 16.54 13.41
N ALA A 219 -1.88 16.02 12.76
CA ALA A 219 -3.26 16.37 13.08
C ALA A 219 -3.63 16.13 14.57
N MET A 220 -3.18 15.02 15.16
CA MET A 220 -3.40 14.75 16.60
C MET A 220 -2.65 15.72 17.51
N ALA A 221 -1.42 16.10 17.16
CA ALA A 221 -0.62 17.06 17.91
C ALA A 221 -1.27 18.45 17.95
N HIS A 222 -2.12 18.80 16.97
CA HIS A 222 -2.88 20.05 16.99
C HIS A 222 -3.94 20.09 18.12
N ASN A 223 -4.48 18.92 18.48
CA ASN A 223 -5.60 18.80 19.42
C ASN A 223 -5.18 18.34 20.82
N SER A 224 -3.88 18.24 21.10
CA SER A 224 -3.34 17.68 22.35
C SER A 224 -1.98 18.31 22.72
N SER A 225 -1.42 17.97 23.89
CA SER A 225 -0.12 18.51 24.30
C SER A 225 1.01 18.08 23.36
N GLU A 226 1.73 19.06 22.80
CA GLU A 226 2.80 18.91 21.79
C GLU A 226 3.87 17.86 22.13
N PHE A 227 4.16 17.65 23.42
CA PHE A 227 5.25 16.78 23.87
C PHE A 227 5.04 15.29 23.53
N GLU A 228 3.79 14.79 23.57
CA GLU A 228 3.50 13.36 23.37
C GLU A 228 3.78 12.89 21.93
N TRP A 229 3.56 13.77 20.95
CA TRP A 229 3.64 13.42 19.52
C TRP A 229 5.02 13.66 18.92
N SER A 230 5.88 14.42 19.59
CA SER A 230 7.21 14.79 19.13
C SER A 230 8.06 13.57 18.70
N SER A 231 8.10 12.52 19.53
CA SER A 231 8.88 11.31 19.23
C SER A 231 8.32 10.53 18.04
N LYS A 232 6.98 10.43 17.93
CA LYS A 232 6.29 9.75 16.83
C LYS A 232 6.51 10.49 15.50
N ILE A 233 6.41 11.81 15.51
CA ILE A 233 6.67 12.66 14.33
C ILE A 233 8.13 12.52 13.90
N SER A 234 9.09 12.61 14.83
CA SER A 234 10.52 12.43 14.53
C SER A 234 10.81 11.07 13.88
N ASN A 235 10.24 9.99 14.42
CA ASN A 235 10.39 8.65 13.87
C ASN A 235 9.81 8.54 12.45
N VAL A 236 8.62 9.09 12.21
CA VAL A 236 8.01 9.11 10.87
C VAL A 236 8.85 9.92 9.89
N MET A 237 9.34 11.09 10.30
CA MET A 237 10.19 11.92 9.44
C MET A 237 11.48 11.20 9.03
N SER A 238 12.11 10.49 9.96
CA SER A 238 13.27 9.64 9.66
C SER A 238 12.94 8.56 8.62
N ASN A 239 11.78 7.89 8.77
CA ASN A 239 11.32 6.88 7.83
C ASN A 239 11.04 7.47 6.44
N VAL A 240 10.28 8.56 6.34
CA VAL A 240 9.96 9.19 5.05
C VAL A 240 11.22 9.69 4.35
N LYS A 241 12.17 10.29 5.09
CA LYS A 241 13.47 10.70 4.54
C LYS A 241 14.28 9.53 3.99
N LYS A 242 14.27 8.39 4.69
CA LYS A 242 14.89 7.16 4.19
C LYS A 242 14.26 6.69 2.87
N PHE A 243 12.93 6.75 2.74
CA PHE A 243 12.24 6.38 1.49
C PHE A 243 12.45 7.37 0.36
N GLU A 244 12.63 8.64 0.66
CA GLU A 244 13.04 9.65 -0.33
C GLU A 244 14.41 9.30 -0.93
N GLN A 245 15.38 8.90 -0.12
CA GLN A 245 16.70 8.47 -0.61
C GLN A 245 16.65 7.20 -1.49
N ILE A 246 15.68 6.32 -1.26
CA ILE A 246 15.50 5.07 -2.00
C ILE A 246 14.71 5.31 -3.31
N GLY A 247 13.67 6.15 -3.25
CA GLY A 247 12.72 6.36 -4.33
C GLY A 247 12.22 7.79 -4.36
N LYS A 248 13.08 8.70 -4.81
CA LYS A 248 12.86 10.15 -4.81
C LYS A 248 11.54 10.56 -5.46
N SER A 249 11.24 10.02 -6.64
CA SER A 249 10.04 10.38 -7.41
C SER A 249 8.73 10.13 -6.65
N ASN A 250 8.71 9.15 -5.74
CA ASN A 250 7.51 8.79 -4.98
C ASN A 250 7.42 9.46 -3.62
N ASN A 251 8.52 10.00 -3.08
CA ASN A 251 8.60 10.36 -1.66
C ASN A 251 9.11 11.77 -1.40
N GLU A 252 9.76 12.44 -2.36
CA GLU A 252 10.23 13.82 -2.20
C GLU A 252 9.07 14.77 -1.88
N HIS A 253 7.99 14.73 -2.67
CA HIS A 253 6.82 15.56 -2.44
C HIS A 253 6.15 15.29 -1.08
N LYS A 254 6.17 14.05 -0.61
CA LYS A 254 5.66 13.66 0.72
C LYS A 254 6.51 14.26 1.84
N LEU A 255 7.84 14.18 1.70
CA LEU A 255 8.78 14.76 2.66
C LEU A 255 8.65 16.28 2.70
N LEU A 256 8.56 16.93 1.54
CA LEU A 256 8.37 18.38 1.43
C LEU A 256 7.08 18.82 2.11
N LEU A 257 5.96 18.12 1.86
CA LEU A 257 4.68 18.44 2.48
C LEU A 257 4.70 18.27 4.00
N LEU A 258 5.30 17.19 4.52
CA LEU A 258 5.43 17.00 5.97
C LEU A 258 6.31 18.08 6.61
N ASN A 259 7.41 18.46 5.97
CA ASN A 259 8.26 19.56 6.46
C ASN A 259 7.52 20.89 6.47
N ALA A 260 6.73 21.18 5.43
CA ALA A 260 5.92 22.40 5.37
C ALA A 260 4.87 22.42 6.49
N GLU A 261 4.19 21.31 6.73
CA GLU A 261 3.22 21.17 7.83
C GLU A 261 3.87 21.36 9.20
N ILE A 262 5.07 20.82 9.41
CA ILE A 262 5.85 21.01 10.66
C ILE A 262 6.26 22.47 10.84
N LYS A 263 6.84 23.11 9.81
CA LYS A 263 7.28 24.51 9.86
C LYS A 263 6.12 25.47 10.15
N SER A 264 5.00 25.27 9.43
CA SER A 264 3.76 26.03 9.63
C SER A 264 3.33 26.03 11.10
N ARG A 265 3.50 24.90 11.79
CA ARG A 265 3.17 24.74 13.22
C ARG A 265 4.18 25.35 14.16
N MET A 266 5.47 25.26 13.84
CA MET A 266 6.54 25.88 14.63
C MET A 266 6.58 27.41 14.49
N GLY A 267 5.75 27.99 13.61
CA GLY A 267 5.73 29.43 13.33
C GLY A 267 6.98 29.92 12.58
N GLU A 268 7.79 29.00 12.06
CA GLU A 268 8.96 29.31 11.24
C GLU A 268 8.47 29.72 9.84
N LYS A 269 8.46 31.03 9.58
CA LYS A 269 8.30 31.56 8.22
C LYS A 269 9.63 31.48 7.49
N ASP A 270 9.59 31.09 6.21
CA ASP A 270 10.75 31.05 5.32
C ASP A 270 11.45 32.42 5.18
#